data_AF-K1ZXP4-F1
#
_entry.id   AF-K1ZXP4-F1
#
_cell.length_a   1.000
_cell.length_b   1.000
_cell.length_c   1.000
_cell.angle_alpha   90.00
_cell.angle_beta   90.00
_cell.angle_gamma   90.00
#
_symmetry.space_group_name_H-M   'P 1'
#
loop_
_entity.id
_entity.type
_entity.pdbx_description
1 polymer ?
#
loop_
_entity_poly.entity_id
_entity_poly.type
_entity_poly.pdbx_seq_one_letter_code
_entity_poly.pdbx_strand_id
1 'polypeptide(L)'
;MLGYFGEAAEPCGNCDLCDRPAQLFDATDAVRKALSAMLRTGEWFGAGHLIDILTGNSTAKVREKGHDQLPTFAVGRDLSKPAWGAVFRQMMGRDLVRPDPDRYGALRMTEAARPILRGEAQITLRKDTIEKAVPRVAVKTFVAEEDASLLSALKAKRRGLAEAAGVPAYVIFADRTLIEMAEKRPASLDQMMGITGVGAKKLESFGRAFLEVITGADAGGMHPARRKLAGRDSGQIYDRLAETQVQLQRGPDGTGKPLSLSSGALRKIAEARPATLDDLDRVGDLGPQKIERFGPAFLEVLRDS
;
A
#
# COMPACT_ATOMS: atom_id res chain seq x y z
N MET A 1 -6.02 -8.27 30.12
CA MET A 1 -4.80 -9.08 29.92
C MET A 1 -5.06 -10.58 30.15
N LEU A 2 -5.94 -10.98 31.07
CA LEU A 2 -6.31 -12.39 31.31
C LEU A 2 -7.07 -13.05 30.14
N GLY A 3 -8.00 -12.34 29.48
CA GLY A 3 -8.75 -12.88 28.34
C GLY A 3 -7.89 -13.22 27.10
N TYR A 4 -6.66 -12.70 27.00
CA TYR A 4 -5.72 -13.10 25.94
C TYR A 4 -5.23 -14.54 26.12
N PHE A 5 -5.28 -15.07 27.35
CA PHE A 5 -4.90 -16.43 27.71
C PHE A 5 -6.11 -17.38 27.81
N GLY A 6 -7.30 -16.93 27.37
CA GLY A 6 -8.52 -17.74 27.42
C GLY A 6 -9.19 -17.81 28.80
N GLU A 7 -8.72 -17.03 29.77
CA GLU A 7 -9.28 -16.99 31.12
C GLU A 7 -10.41 -15.96 31.22
N ALA A 8 -11.55 -16.37 31.80
CA ALA A 8 -12.62 -15.47 32.17
C ALA A 8 -12.15 -14.57 33.32
N ALA A 9 -12.27 -13.26 33.15
CA ALA A 9 -11.83 -12.28 34.14
C ALA A 9 -12.92 -11.28 34.45
N GLU A 10 -13.19 -11.09 35.74
CA GLU A 10 -14.01 -10.00 36.24
C GLU A 10 -13.25 -8.66 36.21
N PRO A 11 -13.96 -7.51 36.28
CA PRO A 11 -13.31 -6.20 36.37
C PRO A 11 -12.35 -6.15 37.55
N CYS A 12 -11.08 -5.81 37.31
CA CYS A 12 -10.05 -5.84 38.36
C CYS A 12 -10.22 -4.76 39.45
N GLY A 13 -11.14 -3.81 39.26
CA GLY A 13 -11.48 -2.76 40.23
C GLY A 13 -10.38 -1.72 40.50
N ASN A 14 -9.21 -1.85 39.89
CA ASN A 14 -8.02 -1.06 40.25
C ASN A 14 -7.17 -0.67 39.03
N CYS A 15 -7.77 -0.61 37.84
CA CYS A 15 -7.13 -0.12 36.63
C CYS A 15 -7.86 1.10 36.05
N ASP A 16 -7.19 1.80 35.16
CA ASP A 16 -7.69 2.99 34.47
C ASP A 16 -9.00 2.76 33.69
N LEU A 17 -9.23 1.53 33.19
CA LEU A 17 -10.49 1.12 32.55
C LEU A 17 -11.64 0.91 33.54
N CYS A 18 -11.34 0.47 34.78
CA CYS A 18 -12.32 0.34 35.85
C CYS A 18 -12.68 1.71 36.43
N ASP A 19 -11.72 2.62 36.55
CA ASP A 19 -11.93 3.97 37.06
C ASP A 19 -12.74 4.86 36.11
N ARG A 20 -12.62 4.62 34.79
CA ARG A 20 -13.31 5.38 33.75
C ARG A 20 -13.97 4.44 32.74
N PRO A 21 -15.08 3.80 33.11
CA PRO A 21 -15.79 2.90 32.22
C PRO A 21 -16.24 3.66 30.97
N ALA A 22 -16.05 3.03 29.82
CA ALA A 22 -16.40 3.64 28.54
C ALA A 22 -17.92 3.83 28.46
N GLN A 23 -18.35 5.07 28.23
CA GLN A 23 -19.76 5.33 27.94
C GLN A 23 -20.12 4.70 26.60
N LEU A 24 -21.19 3.92 26.57
CA LEU A 24 -21.73 3.29 25.37
C LEU A 24 -22.96 4.05 24.90
N PHE A 25 -23.22 4.03 23.60
CA PHE A 25 -24.47 4.51 23.01
C PHE A 25 -24.94 3.54 21.92
N ASP A 26 -26.24 3.54 21.63
CA ASP A 26 -26.79 2.78 20.51
C ASP A 26 -26.32 3.40 19.19
N ALA A 27 -25.54 2.63 18.45
CA ALA A 27 -24.93 3.03 17.19
C ALA A 27 -25.53 2.29 15.99
N THR A 28 -26.65 1.58 16.18
CA THR A 28 -27.26 0.72 15.16
C THR A 28 -27.52 1.49 13.87
N ASP A 29 -28.10 2.68 13.96
CA ASP A 29 -28.37 3.52 12.79
C ASP A 29 -27.09 4.00 12.09
N ALA A 30 -26.08 4.44 12.85
CA ALA A 30 -24.81 4.88 12.29
C ALA A 30 -24.10 3.73 11.54
N VAL A 31 -24.08 2.54 12.13
CA VAL A 31 -23.49 1.34 11.52
C VAL A 31 -24.28 0.93 10.28
N ARG A 32 -25.62 0.92 10.32
CA ARG A 32 -26.46 0.61 9.15
C ARG A 32 -26.28 1.59 8.00
N LYS A 33 -26.17 2.90 8.28
CA LYS A 33 -25.83 3.92 7.27
C LYS A 33 -24.48 3.62 6.61
N ALA A 34 -23.45 3.31 7.40
CA ALA A 34 -22.12 2.96 6.89
C ALA A 34 -22.13 1.69 6.02
N LEU A 35 -22.74 0.60 6.51
CA LEU A 35 -22.86 -0.66 5.77
C LEU A 35 -23.66 -0.48 4.48
N SER A 36 -24.72 0.33 4.50
CA SER A 36 -25.51 0.67 3.31
C SER A 36 -24.67 1.42 2.28
N ALA A 37 -23.85 2.39 2.71
CA ALA A 37 -22.95 3.13 1.82
C ALA A 37 -21.88 2.20 1.21
N MET A 38 -21.35 1.25 1.97
CA MET A 38 -20.41 0.24 1.46
C MET A 38 -21.06 -0.63 0.38
N LEU A 39 -22.26 -1.15 0.66
CA LEU A 39 -22.99 -2.00 -0.28
C LEU A 39 -23.34 -1.27 -1.58
N ARG A 40 -23.81 -0.02 -1.47
CA ARG A 40 -24.21 0.82 -2.62
C ARG A 40 -23.04 1.26 -3.50
N THR A 41 -21.82 1.23 -2.96
CA THR A 41 -20.58 1.53 -3.69
C THR A 41 -19.83 0.27 -4.14
N GLY A 42 -20.47 -0.90 -4.03
CA GLY A 42 -19.91 -2.20 -4.43
C GLY A 42 -18.74 -2.67 -3.57
N GLU A 43 -18.55 -2.04 -2.39
CA GLU A 43 -17.47 -2.34 -1.45
C GLU A 43 -16.07 -2.23 -2.09
N TRP A 44 -15.89 -1.18 -2.91
CA TRP A 44 -14.62 -0.86 -3.60
C TRP A 44 -13.92 0.39 -3.03
N PHE A 45 -14.41 0.91 -1.91
CA PHE A 45 -13.95 2.18 -1.36
C PHE A 45 -13.55 2.08 0.10
N GLY A 46 -12.55 2.88 0.48
CA GLY A 46 -12.09 2.99 1.86
C GLY A 46 -12.95 3.95 2.69
N ALA A 47 -12.67 4.01 3.99
CA ALA A 47 -13.42 4.83 4.94
C ALA A 47 -13.54 6.31 4.52
N GLY A 48 -12.48 6.91 3.96
CA GLY A 48 -12.49 8.34 3.57
C GLY A 48 -13.62 8.70 2.60
N HIS A 49 -13.76 7.92 1.53
CA HIS A 49 -14.81 8.13 0.52
C HIS A 49 -16.21 7.82 1.05
N LEU A 50 -16.34 6.77 1.85
CA LEU A 50 -17.61 6.44 2.50
C LEU A 50 -18.03 7.56 3.45
N ILE A 51 -17.09 8.17 4.17
CA ILE A 51 -17.33 9.35 5.01
C ILE A 51 -17.76 10.54 4.17
N ASP A 52 -17.12 10.79 3.02
CA ASP A 52 -17.53 11.87 2.12
C ASP A 52 -18.96 11.66 1.59
N ILE A 53 -19.34 10.43 1.23
CA ILE A 53 -20.73 10.10 0.86
C ILE A 53 -21.68 10.37 2.03
N LEU A 54 -21.41 9.78 3.20
CA LEU A 54 -22.29 9.87 4.37
C LEU A 54 -22.48 11.32 4.85
N THR A 55 -21.43 12.13 4.79
CA THR A 55 -21.47 13.55 5.19
C THR A 55 -21.97 14.47 4.08
N GLY A 56 -22.11 13.98 2.85
CA GLY A 56 -22.58 14.76 1.71
C GLY A 56 -21.51 15.67 1.10
N ASN A 57 -20.23 15.31 1.23
CA ASN A 57 -19.12 16.04 0.64
C ASN A 57 -18.92 15.62 -0.83
N SER A 58 -19.28 16.49 -1.76
CA SER A 58 -19.23 16.24 -3.21
C SER A 58 -17.82 16.47 -3.79
N THR A 59 -16.87 15.60 -3.41
CA THR A 59 -15.52 15.62 -3.99
C THR A 59 -15.55 15.29 -5.48
N ALA A 60 -14.46 15.59 -6.20
CA ALA A 60 -14.36 15.25 -7.62
C ALA A 60 -14.61 13.76 -7.89
N LYS A 61 -14.04 12.88 -7.04
CA LYS A 61 -14.22 11.42 -7.15
C LYS A 61 -15.65 10.97 -6.85
N VAL A 62 -16.31 11.57 -5.85
CA VAL A 62 -17.72 11.28 -5.53
C VAL A 62 -18.60 11.58 -6.73
N ARG A 63 -18.39 12.72 -7.40
CA ARG A 63 -19.14 13.09 -8.63
C ARG A 63 -18.80 12.23 -9.82
N GLU A 64 -17.51 11.96 -10.06
CA GLU A 64 -17.05 11.11 -11.18
C GLU A 64 -17.66 9.71 -11.11
N LYS A 65 -17.82 9.16 -9.90
CA LYS A 65 -18.44 7.84 -9.67
C LYS A 65 -19.97 7.89 -9.54
N GLY A 66 -20.59 9.07 -9.67
CA GLY A 66 -22.04 9.25 -9.50
C GLY A 66 -22.55 8.94 -8.09
N HIS A 67 -21.67 8.96 -7.09
CA HIS A 67 -22.01 8.61 -5.71
C HIS A 67 -22.73 9.73 -4.95
N ASP A 68 -22.73 10.94 -5.50
CA ASP A 68 -23.56 12.07 -5.06
C ASP A 68 -25.05 11.84 -5.32
N GLN A 69 -25.41 10.90 -6.20
CA GLN A 69 -26.79 10.54 -6.53
C GLN A 69 -27.31 9.35 -5.71
N LEU A 70 -26.47 8.72 -4.88
CA LEU A 70 -26.89 7.57 -4.08
C LEU A 70 -27.87 8.01 -2.97
N PRO A 71 -28.86 7.18 -2.60
CA PRO A 71 -29.74 7.45 -1.46
C PRO A 71 -29.00 7.59 -0.12
N THR A 72 -27.77 7.07 -0.04
CA THR A 72 -26.89 7.16 1.13
C THR A 72 -26.06 8.45 1.16
N PHE A 73 -26.13 9.28 0.12
CA PHE A 73 -25.45 10.57 0.12
C PHE A 73 -26.10 11.48 1.16
N ALA A 74 -25.28 12.11 2.00
CA ALA A 74 -25.70 13.04 3.05
C ALA A 74 -26.61 12.49 4.18
N VAL A 75 -26.85 11.18 4.27
CA VAL A 75 -27.71 10.59 5.32
C VAL A 75 -27.07 10.57 6.72
N GLY A 76 -25.77 10.85 6.79
CA GLY A 76 -24.94 10.80 7.99
C GLY A 76 -24.50 12.17 8.50
N ARG A 77 -25.21 13.25 8.14
CA ARG A 77 -24.88 14.64 8.55
C ARG A 77 -24.97 14.89 10.07
N ASP A 78 -25.58 13.97 10.80
CA ASP A 78 -25.65 13.95 12.26
C ASP A 78 -24.29 13.73 12.94
N LEU A 79 -23.29 13.19 12.22
CA LEU A 79 -21.94 12.98 12.73
C LEU A 79 -20.91 13.75 11.92
N SER A 80 -19.92 14.31 12.61
CA SER A 80 -18.76 14.95 11.99
C SER A 80 -17.86 13.92 11.26
N LYS A 81 -17.01 14.37 10.33
CA LYS A 81 -16.05 13.46 9.67
C LYS A 81 -15.14 12.71 10.65
N PRO A 82 -14.55 13.37 11.68
CA PRO A 82 -13.79 12.66 12.70
C PRO A 82 -14.62 11.62 13.48
N ALA A 83 -15.88 11.96 13.81
CA ALA A 83 -16.81 11.05 14.46
C ALA A 83 -17.09 9.81 13.60
N TRP A 84 -17.36 9.98 12.31
CA TRP A 84 -17.48 8.85 11.38
C TRP A 84 -16.20 8.03 11.28
N GLY A 85 -15.03 8.68 11.29
CA GLY A 85 -13.75 7.99 11.35
C GLY A 85 -13.62 7.11 12.60
N ALA A 86 -14.14 7.55 13.75
CA ALA A 86 -14.21 6.74 14.96
C ALA A 86 -15.21 5.57 14.83
N VAL A 87 -16.37 5.78 14.20
CA VAL A 87 -17.34 4.72 13.88
C VAL A 87 -16.69 3.61 13.05
N PHE A 88 -16.06 3.94 11.91
CA PHE A 88 -15.39 2.94 11.07
C PHE A 88 -14.27 2.19 11.80
N ARG A 89 -13.48 2.87 12.65
CA ARG A 89 -12.46 2.20 13.47
C ARG A 89 -13.07 1.19 14.43
N GLN A 90 -14.17 1.54 15.08
CA GLN A 90 -14.86 0.62 15.98
C GLN A 90 -15.55 -0.52 15.23
N MET A 91 -16.09 -0.29 14.04
CA MET A 91 -16.62 -1.33 13.17
C MET A 91 -15.54 -2.36 12.80
N MET A 92 -14.33 -1.90 12.45
CA MET A 92 -13.19 -2.80 12.22
C MET A 92 -12.78 -3.56 13.47
N GLY A 93 -12.70 -2.89 14.62
CA GLY A 93 -12.36 -3.53 15.90
C GLY A 93 -13.39 -4.56 16.38
N ARG A 94 -14.64 -4.46 15.92
CA ARG A 94 -15.73 -5.41 16.18
C ARG A 94 -15.92 -6.42 15.05
N ASP A 95 -14.99 -6.46 14.11
CA ASP A 95 -14.99 -7.37 12.99
C ASP A 95 -16.20 -7.25 12.05
N LEU A 96 -16.87 -6.10 12.00
CA LEU A 96 -17.99 -5.87 11.08
C LEU A 96 -17.53 -5.59 9.66
N VAL A 97 -16.35 -5.00 9.53
CA VAL A 97 -15.75 -4.63 8.24
C VAL A 97 -14.25 -4.88 8.26
N ARG A 98 -13.69 -5.28 7.13
CA ARG A 98 -12.25 -5.52 6.95
C ARG A 98 -11.74 -4.91 5.65
N PRO A 99 -10.48 -4.45 5.59
CA PRO A 99 -9.85 -4.08 4.33
C PRO A 99 -9.59 -5.31 3.47
N ASP A 100 -9.86 -5.19 2.17
CA ASP A 100 -9.65 -6.23 1.17
C ASP A 100 -8.35 -5.98 0.38
N PRO A 101 -7.35 -6.87 0.48
CA PRO A 101 -6.07 -6.70 -0.20
C PRO A 101 -6.19 -6.75 -1.73
N ASP A 102 -7.16 -7.48 -2.27
CA ASP A 102 -7.37 -7.63 -3.72
C ASP A 102 -8.10 -6.42 -4.31
N ARG A 103 -8.64 -5.55 -3.43
CA ARG A 103 -9.38 -4.33 -3.79
C ARG A 103 -8.71 -3.08 -3.26
N TYR A 104 -7.38 -3.06 -3.26
CA TYR A 104 -6.59 -1.89 -2.86
C TYR A 104 -6.90 -1.39 -1.43
N GLY A 105 -7.34 -2.27 -0.54
CA GLY A 105 -7.70 -1.92 0.85
C GLY A 105 -9.11 -1.33 1.01
N ALA A 106 -10.00 -1.50 0.01
CA ALA A 106 -11.41 -1.20 0.15
C ALA A 106 -12.03 -1.91 1.36
N LEU A 107 -12.99 -1.27 2.02
CA LEU A 107 -13.69 -1.92 3.12
C LEU A 107 -14.75 -2.88 2.57
N ARG A 108 -14.72 -4.12 3.07
CA ARG A 108 -15.70 -5.17 2.83
C ARG A 108 -16.41 -5.53 4.12
N MET A 109 -17.70 -5.82 4.03
CA MET A 109 -18.49 -6.31 5.15
C MET A 109 -18.12 -7.77 5.45
N THR A 110 -18.17 -8.13 6.72
CA THR A 110 -18.05 -9.52 7.17
C THR A 110 -19.43 -10.13 7.37
N GLU A 111 -19.49 -11.43 7.65
CA GLU A 111 -20.74 -12.11 8.02
C GLU A 111 -21.36 -11.50 9.29
N ALA A 112 -20.55 -11.00 10.22
CA ALA A 112 -21.00 -10.41 11.48
C ALA A 112 -21.81 -9.11 11.28
N ALA A 113 -21.63 -8.41 10.17
CA ALA A 113 -22.36 -7.18 9.87
C ALA A 113 -23.76 -7.41 9.30
N ARG A 114 -24.05 -8.60 8.75
CA ARG A 114 -25.30 -8.86 8.02
C ARG A 114 -26.56 -8.74 8.89
N PRO A 115 -26.62 -9.29 10.12
CA PRO A 115 -27.81 -9.15 10.97
C PRO A 115 -28.11 -7.68 11.33
N ILE A 116 -27.07 -6.88 11.56
CA ILE A 116 -27.22 -5.44 11.86
C ILE A 116 -27.77 -4.70 10.64
N LEU A 117 -27.23 -4.98 9.45
CA LEU A 117 -27.72 -4.36 8.21
C LEU A 117 -29.21 -4.66 7.96
N ARG A 118 -29.64 -5.91 8.20
CA ARG A 118 -31.04 -6.35 8.08
C ARG A 118 -31.97 -5.84 9.18
N GLY A 119 -31.43 -5.24 10.24
CA GLY A 119 -32.21 -4.80 11.39
C GLY A 119 -32.59 -5.92 12.36
N GLU A 120 -31.91 -7.07 12.26
CA GLU A 120 -32.10 -8.25 13.11
C GLU A 120 -31.26 -8.17 14.40
N ALA A 121 -30.24 -7.31 14.44
CA ALA A 121 -29.37 -7.13 15.59
C ALA A 121 -29.04 -5.65 15.83
N GLN A 122 -28.82 -5.30 17.10
CA GLN A 122 -28.38 -3.97 17.53
C GLN A 122 -26.88 -3.97 17.86
N ILE A 123 -26.28 -2.78 17.85
CA ILE A 123 -24.88 -2.60 18.21
C ILE A 123 -24.68 -1.32 19.01
N THR A 124 -23.91 -1.45 20.10
CA THR A 124 -23.42 -0.31 20.87
C THR A 124 -21.98 0.02 20.51
N LEU A 125 -21.65 1.31 20.44
CA LEU A 125 -20.28 1.80 20.27
C LEU A 125 -19.88 2.69 21.45
N ARG A 126 -18.57 2.88 21.62
CA ARG A 126 -17.99 3.77 22.62
C ARG A 126 -18.25 5.23 22.25
N LYS A 127 -19.08 5.90 23.05
CA LYS A 127 -19.48 7.30 22.89
C LYS A 127 -18.30 8.25 23.08
N ASP A 128 -17.44 7.96 24.05
CA ASP A 128 -16.27 8.78 24.40
C ASP A 128 -15.28 8.94 23.22
N THR A 129 -15.16 7.91 22.38
CA THR A 129 -14.30 7.97 21.17
C THR A 129 -14.88 8.81 20.05
N ILE A 130 -16.19 9.05 20.06
CA ILE A 130 -16.92 9.86 19.08
C ILE A 130 -16.98 11.31 19.53
N GLU A 131 -17.31 11.56 20.80
CA GLU A 131 -17.38 12.92 21.36
C GLU A 131 -16.00 13.59 21.43
N LYS A 132 -14.95 12.83 21.76
CA LYS A 132 -13.57 13.33 21.79
C LYS A 132 -12.92 13.33 20.40
N ALA A 133 -13.67 13.06 19.34
CA ALA A 133 -13.16 13.08 17.97
C ALA A 133 -12.94 14.54 17.51
N VAL A 134 -11.85 15.13 17.97
CA VAL A 134 -11.37 16.42 17.46
C VAL A 134 -10.69 16.22 16.10
N PRO A 135 -10.78 17.22 15.19
CA PRO A 135 -9.88 17.29 14.05
C PRO A 135 -8.46 17.43 14.60
N ARG A 136 -7.73 16.32 14.71
CA ARG A 136 -6.31 16.35 15.08
C ARG A 136 -5.59 17.18 14.04
N VAL A 137 -4.78 18.17 14.47
CA VAL A 137 -3.63 18.64 13.67
C VAL A 137 -2.94 17.38 13.19
N ALA A 138 -2.87 17.25 11.87
CA ALA A 138 -2.89 15.97 11.17
C ALA A 138 -1.83 14.97 11.67
N VAL A 139 -2.16 14.19 12.69
CA VAL A 139 -1.65 12.83 12.82
C VAL A 139 -2.44 12.05 11.79
N LYS A 140 -1.95 12.12 10.54
CA LYS A 140 -2.54 11.66 9.28
C LYS A 140 -2.84 10.16 9.29
N THR A 141 -3.83 9.77 10.08
CA THR A 141 -4.44 8.42 10.05
C THR A 141 -5.52 8.32 8.99
N PHE A 142 -5.87 9.43 8.33
CA PHE A 142 -6.63 9.45 7.10
C PHE A 142 -5.75 10.09 6.05
N VAL A 143 -5.10 9.20 5.32
CA VAL A 143 -4.32 9.48 4.14
C VAL A 143 -5.32 9.84 3.03
N ALA A 144 -5.05 10.88 2.23
CA ALA A 144 -5.93 11.27 1.12
C ALA A 144 -6.19 10.06 0.21
N GLU A 145 -7.34 9.94 -0.45
CA GLU A 145 -7.75 8.64 -1.02
C GLU A 145 -6.80 8.06 -2.09
N GLU A 146 -6.13 8.92 -2.87
CA GLU A 146 -5.02 8.54 -3.76
C GLU A 146 -3.77 8.10 -3.00
N ASP A 147 -3.51 8.73 -1.86
CA ASP A 147 -2.44 8.35 -0.95
C ASP A 147 -2.82 7.08 -0.17
N ALA A 148 -4.11 6.79 0.04
CA ALA A 148 -4.62 5.63 0.78
C ALA A 148 -4.55 4.36 -0.07
N SER A 149 -4.84 4.47 -1.36
CA SER A 149 -4.58 3.43 -2.36
C SER A 149 -3.09 3.14 -2.46
N LEU A 150 -2.26 4.18 -2.58
CA LEU A 150 -0.80 4.04 -2.60
C LEU A 150 -0.28 3.44 -1.29
N LEU A 151 -0.73 3.93 -0.13
CA LEU A 151 -0.35 3.38 1.17
C LEU A 151 -0.75 1.91 1.33
N SER A 152 -1.92 1.53 0.82
CA SER A 152 -2.37 0.14 0.80
C SER A 152 -1.42 -0.73 -0.06
N ALA A 153 -1.07 -0.26 -1.26
CA ALA A 153 -0.12 -0.94 -2.14
C ALA A 153 1.29 -1.04 -1.50
N LEU A 154 1.76 0.01 -0.83
CA LEU A 154 3.02 0.00 -0.08
C LEU A 154 2.98 -0.97 1.10
N LYS A 155 1.85 -1.07 1.81
CA LYS A 155 1.65 -2.04 2.89
C LYS A 155 1.62 -3.48 2.37
N ALA A 156 0.99 -3.72 1.22
CA ALA A 156 0.98 -5.03 0.56
C ALA A 156 2.40 -5.43 0.13
N LYS A 157 3.14 -4.52 -0.52
CA LYS A 157 4.53 -4.75 -0.92
C LYS A 157 5.43 -5.05 0.29
N ARG A 158 5.25 -4.31 1.39
CA ARG A 158 5.96 -4.56 2.64
C ARG A 158 5.67 -5.95 3.20
N ARG A 159 4.41 -6.38 3.19
CA ARG A 159 4.01 -7.70 3.69
C ARG A 159 4.69 -8.81 2.87
N GLY A 160 4.62 -8.75 1.54
CA GLY A 160 5.24 -9.77 0.68
C GLY A 160 6.77 -9.85 0.86
N LEU A 161 7.45 -8.71 1.02
CA LEU A 161 8.89 -8.69 1.29
C LEU A 161 9.25 -9.24 2.68
N ALA A 162 8.40 -8.99 3.67
CA ALA A 162 8.59 -9.46 5.04
C ALA A 162 8.39 -10.98 5.14
N GLU A 163 7.35 -11.51 4.48
CA GLU A 163 7.09 -12.94 4.35
C GLU A 163 8.25 -13.66 3.64
N ALA A 164 8.72 -13.13 2.51
CA ALA A 164 9.86 -13.68 1.78
C ALA A 164 11.17 -13.68 2.58
N ALA A 165 11.32 -12.74 3.52
CA ALA A 165 12.48 -12.63 4.39
C ALA A 165 12.31 -13.32 5.75
N GLY A 166 11.12 -13.88 6.06
CA GLY A 166 10.83 -14.51 7.34
C GLY A 166 10.90 -13.56 8.54
N VAL A 167 10.65 -12.26 8.34
CA VAL A 167 10.75 -11.23 9.38
C VAL A 167 9.43 -10.47 9.56
N PRO A 168 9.18 -9.86 10.73
CA PRO A 168 8.02 -9.00 10.91
C PRO A 168 8.02 -7.79 9.95
N ALA A 169 6.85 -7.41 9.42
CA ALA A 169 6.73 -6.37 8.40
C ALA A 169 7.34 -5.01 8.77
N TYR A 170 7.25 -4.61 10.05
CA TYR A 170 7.82 -3.34 10.52
C TYR A 170 9.36 -3.28 10.40
N VAL A 171 10.04 -4.43 10.28
CA VAL A 171 11.50 -4.52 10.08
C VAL A 171 11.90 -3.98 8.70
N ILE A 172 11.09 -4.24 7.67
CA ILE A 172 11.27 -3.71 6.32
C ILE A 172 11.13 -2.17 6.36
N PHE A 173 9.94 -1.67 6.69
CA PHE A 173 9.68 -0.26 6.95
C PHE A 173 8.60 -0.08 8.03
N ALA A 174 8.77 0.91 8.90
CA ALA A 174 7.74 1.29 9.85
C ALA A 174 6.53 1.93 9.13
N ASP A 175 5.34 1.86 9.73
CA ASP A 175 4.13 2.47 9.15
C ASP A 175 4.31 3.95 8.85
N ARG A 176 5.01 4.69 9.71
CA ARG A 176 5.32 6.11 9.51
C ARG A 176 6.10 6.37 8.22
N THR A 177 7.05 5.49 7.88
CA THR A 177 7.85 5.60 6.66
C THR A 177 7.00 5.35 5.42
N LEU A 178 6.07 4.38 5.45
CA LEU A 178 5.17 4.14 4.32
C LEU A 178 4.17 5.28 4.12
N ILE A 179 3.67 5.86 5.21
CA ILE A 179 2.80 7.05 5.17
C ILE A 179 3.57 8.21 4.53
N GLU A 180 4.81 8.45 4.95
CA GLU A 180 5.65 9.50 4.38
C GLU A 180 5.98 9.27 2.89
N MET A 181 6.21 8.02 2.47
CA MET A 181 6.36 7.66 1.05
C MET A 181 5.10 7.96 0.24
N ALA A 182 3.93 7.61 0.77
CA ALA A 182 2.66 7.87 0.11
C ALA A 182 2.38 9.37 -0.03
N GLU A 183 2.77 10.18 0.96
CA GLU A 183 2.60 11.64 0.95
C GLU A 183 3.61 12.35 0.04
N LYS A 184 4.89 11.97 0.10
CA LYS A 184 5.96 12.66 -0.64
C LYS A 184 6.15 12.14 -2.06
N ARG A 185 5.64 10.95 -2.38
CA ARG A 185 5.67 10.31 -3.70
C ARG A 185 7.04 10.41 -4.39
N PRO A 186 8.12 9.92 -3.76
CA PRO A 186 9.46 9.97 -4.35
C PRO A 186 9.48 9.26 -5.71
N ALA A 187 10.06 9.93 -6.70
CA ALA A 187 10.20 9.44 -8.07
C ALA A 187 11.62 8.93 -8.40
N SER A 188 12.56 9.02 -7.46
CA SER A 188 13.92 8.50 -7.57
C SER A 188 14.43 7.92 -6.25
N LEU A 189 15.51 7.12 -6.33
CA LEU A 189 16.19 6.59 -5.14
C LEU A 189 16.76 7.71 -4.26
N ASP A 190 17.23 8.81 -4.85
CA ASP A 190 17.70 9.98 -4.09
C ASP A 190 16.58 10.65 -3.31
N GLN A 191 15.40 10.82 -3.93
CA GLN A 191 14.23 11.34 -3.24
C GLN A 191 13.74 10.39 -2.14
N MET A 192 13.89 9.07 -2.35
CA MET A 192 13.62 8.06 -1.34
C MET A 192 14.58 8.12 -0.15
N MET A 193 15.83 8.51 -0.35
CA MET A 193 16.80 8.71 0.73
C MET A 193 16.39 9.85 1.67
N GLY A 194 15.63 10.83 1.18
CA GLY A 194 15.04 11.92 1.95
C GLY A 194 13.80 11.55 2.78
N ILE A 195 13.39 10.27 2.79
CA ILE A 195 12.26 9.77 3.59
C ILE A 195 12.74 9.28 4.96
N THR A 196 12.07 9.71 6.03
CA THR A 196 12.44 9.33 7.40
C THR A 196 12.33 7.82 7.61
N GLY A 197 13.44 7.20 8.04
CA GLY A 197 13.53 5.75 8.26
C GLY A 197 14.01 4.93 7.06
N VAL A 198 14.35 5.59 5.94
CA VAL A 198 15.03 4.98 4.79
C VAL A 198 16.54 5.23 4.90
N GLY A 199 17.25 4.32 5.57
CA GLY A 199 18.73 4.33 5.60
C GLY A 199 19.34 3.63 4.37
N ALA A 200 20.64 3.83 4.14
CA ALA A 200 21.37 3.29 2.98
C ALA A 200 21.12 1.79 2.74
N LYS A 201 21.20 0.96 3.78
CA LYS A 201 20.97 -0.49 3.69
C LYS A 201 19.54 -0.85 3.28
N LYS A 202 18.54 -0.08 3.73
CA LYS A 202 17.13 -0.30 3.37
C LYS A 202 16.82 0.23 1.96
N LEU A 203 17.46 1.33 1.57
CA LEU A 203 17.38 1.88 0.22
C LEU A 203 17.95 0.88 -0.80
N GLU A 204 19.09 0.28 -0.50
CA GLU A 204 19.71 -0.75 -1.33
C GLU A 204 18.84 -2.02 -1.40
N SER A 205 18.34 -2.49 -0.26
CA SER A 205 17.60 -3.76 -0.18
C SER A 205 16.17 -3.67 -0.72
N PHE A 206 15.48 -2.53 -0.52
CA PHE A 206 14.04 -2.40 -0.75
C PHE A 206 13.66 -1.19 -1.60
N GLY A 207 14.56 -0.25 -1.83
CA GLY A 207 14.21 1.05 -2.41
C GLY A 207 13.54 0.94 -3.77
N ARG A 208 14.14 0.16 -4.68
CA ARG A 208 13.58 -0.07 -6.02
C ARG A 208 12.17 -0.68 -5.97
N ALA A 209 11.96 -1.67 -5.12
CA ALA A 209 10.69 -2.37 -4.98
C ALA A 209 9.54 -1.47 -4.50
N PHE A 210 9.82 -0.48 -3.65
CA PHE A 210 8.83 0.49 -3.20
C PHE A 210 8.67 1.65 -4.20
N LEU A 211 9.75 2.07 -4.86
CA LEU A 211 9.69 3.08 -5.92
C LEU A 211 8.81 2.64 -7.10
N GLU A 212 8.85 1.35 -7.45
CA GLU A 212 7.98 0.72 -8.45
C GLU A 212 6.50 0.90 -8.10
N VAL A 213 6.13 0.68 -6.83
CA VAL A 213 4.77 0.88 -6.32
C VAL A 213 4.35 2.35 -6.33
N ILE A 214 5.27 3.26 -5.98
CA ILE A 214 5.00 4.71 -5.90
C ILE A 214 4.81 5.32 -7.29
N THR A 215 5.63 4.91 -8.25
CA THR A 215 5.60 5.44 -9.62
C THR A 215 4.53 4.78 -10.49
N GLY A 216 3.82 3.77 -9.98
CA GLY A 216 2.84 3.00 -10.75
C GLY A 216 3.47 2.24 -11.90
N ALA A 217 4.76 1.90 -11.80
CA ALA A 217 5.44 1.05 -12.76
C ALA A 217 4.99 -0.40 -12.52
N ASP A 218 3.76 -0.69 -12.93
CA ASP A 218 3.22 -2.04 -12.95
C ASP A 218 3.88 -2.86 -14.06
N ALA A 219 3.84 -4.18 -13.93
CA ALA A 219 4.40 -5.18 -14.85
C ALA A 219 3.74 -5.22 -16.25
N GLY A 220 3.32 -4.08 -16.80
CA GLY A 220 2.76 -3.92 -18.14
C GLY A 220 2.88 -2.51 -18.73
N GLY A 221 3.44 -1.54 -18.01
CA GLY A 221 3.72 -0.20 -18.52
C GLY A 221 5.18 -0.04 -18.92
N MET A 222 5.45 0.09 -20.23
CA MET A 222 6.81 0.21 -20.78
C MET A 222 7.63 1.28 -20.02
N HIS A 223 8.69 0.86 -19.30
CA HIS A 223 9.54 1.71 -18.46
C HIS A 223 10.04 2.94 -19.26
N PRO A 224 10.15 4.17 -18.72
CA PRO A 224 10.56 5.36 -19.48
C PRO A 224 11.85 5.18 -20.30
N ALA A 225 12.82 4.40 -19.79
CA ALA A 225 14.02 4.02 -20.53
C ALA A 225 13.73 3.13 -21.74
N ARG A 226 12.80 2.18 -21.62
CA ARG A 226 12.29 1.34 -22.72
C ARG A 226 11.45 2.18 -23.70
N ARG A 227 10.60 3.09 -23.20
CA ARG A 227 9.79 4.03 -24.02
C ARG A 227 10.65 4.86 -24.97
N LYS A 228 11.85 5.28 -24.54
CA LYS A 228 12.81 6.00 -25.39
C LYS A 228 13.38 5.15 -26.54
N LEU A 229 13.26 3.82 -26.46
CA LEU A 229 13.68 2.86 -27.49
C LEU A 229 12.49 2.33 -28.31
N ALA A 230 11.29 2.88 -28.14
CA ALA A 230 10.11 2.46 -28.90
C ALA A 230 10.37 2.66 -30.41
N GLY A 231 10.16 1.61 -31.20
CA GLY A 231 10.41 1.63 -32.66
C GLY A 231 11.87 1.51 -33.10
N ARG A 232 12.80 1.17 -32.19
CA ARG A 232 14.24 0.94 -32.52
C ARG A 232 14.65 -0.51 -32.23
N ASP A 233 15.62 -1.03 -32.97
CA ASP A 233 16.18 -2.38 -32.78
C ASP A 233 16.81 -2.57 -31.39
N SER A 234 17.44 -1.52 -30.87
CA SER A 234 17.95 -1.45 -29.49
C SER A 234 16.85 -1.72 -28.44
N GLY A 235 15.60 -1.56 -28.82
CA GLY A 235 14.45 -1.91 -27.99
C GLY A 235 14.31 -3.40 -27.70
N GLN A 236 14.44 -4.25 -28.73
CA GLN A 236 14.36 -5.70 -28.56
C GLN A 236 15.54 -6.21 -27.74
N ILE A 237 16.72 -5.62 -27.97
CA ILE A 237 17.94 -5.89 -27.20
C ILE A 237 17.73 -5.55 -25.72
N TYR A 238 17.15 -4.37 -25.44
CA TYR A 238 16.82 -3.98 -24.08
C TYR A 238 15.90 -4.99 -23.39
N ASP A 239 14.86 -5.47 -24.09
CA ASP A 239 13.90 -6.42 -23.52
C ASP A 239 14.57 -7.76 -23.22
N ARG A 240 15.41 -8.28 -24.13
CA ARG A 240 16.20 -9.50 -23.93
C ARG A 240 17.18 -9.37 -22.75
N LEU A 241 17.93 -8.25 -22.67
CA LEU A 241 18.84 -7.99 -21.56
C LEU A 241 18.10 -7.90 -20.21
N ALA A 242 16.92 -7.27 -20.20
CA ALA A 242 16.08 -7.18 -19.01
C ALA A 242 15.57 -8.55 -18.54
N GLU A 243 15.16 -9.41 -19.47
CA GLU A 243 14.75 -10.79 -19.19
C GLU A 243 15.90 -11.65 -18.66
N THR A 244 17.06 -11.63 -19.33
CA THR A 244 18.27 -12.34 -18.89
C THR A 244 18.71 -11.90 -17.48
N GLN A 245 18.59 -10.62 -17.15
CA GLN A 245 18.86 -10.13 -15.80
C GLN A 245 17.92 -10.73 -14.76
N VAL A 246 16.63 -10.88 -15.07
CA VAL A 246 15.65 -11.47 -14.15
C VAL A 246 16.00 -12.92 -13.86
N GLN A 247 16.35 -13.68 -14.90
CA GLN A 247 16.77 -15.08 -14.77
C GLN A 247 18.03 -15.22 -13.90
N LEU A 248 19.02 -14.34 -14.09
CA LEU A 248 20.29 -14.38 -13.37
C LEU A 248 20.30 -13.56 -12.08
N GLN A 249 19.16 -12.99 -11.67
CA GLN A 249 19.09 -12.07 -10.52
C GLN A 249 19.68 -12.71 -9.26
N ARG A 250 19.43 -14.00 -9.04
CA ARG A 250 19.95 -14.76 -7.89
C ARG A 250 21.07 -15.74 -8.24
N GLY A 251 21.65 -15.64 -9.43
CA GLY A 251 22.68 -16.57 -9.91
C GLY A 251 22.07 -17.80 -10.60
N PRO A 252 22.89 -18.62 -11.26
CA PRO A 252 22.44 -19.75 -12.07
C PRO A 252 21.71 -20.83 -11.26
N ASP A 253 21.99 -20.93 -9.97
CA ASP A 253 21.37 -21.86 -9.02
C ASP A 253 20.18 -21.24 -8.25
N GLY A 254 19.91 -19.94 -8.43
CA GLY A 254 18.77 -19.24 -7.82
C GLY A 254 18.91 -18.95 -6.31
N THR A 255 20.03 -19.32 -5.68
CA THR A 255 20.21 -19.21 -4.22
C THR A 255 20.99 -17.97 -3.79
N GLY A 256 21.68 -17.33 -4.73
CA GLY A 256 22.56 -16.20 -4.48
C GLY A 256 21.84 -14.89 -4.12
N LYS A 257 22.64 -13.94 -3.61
CA LYS A 257 22.15 -12.58 -3.33
C LYS A 257 21.59 -11.94 -4.61
N PRO A 258 20.42 -11.28 -4.53
CA PRO A 258 19.80 -10.64 -5.67
C PRO A 258 20.66 -9.48 -6.16
N LEU A 259 21.07 -9.51 -7.43
CA LEU A 259 21.78 -8.44 -8.12
C LEU A 259 20.91 -7.90 -9.25
N SER A 260 20.99 -6.60 -9.54
CA SER A 260 20.30 -6.01 -10.70
C SER A 260 21.05 -4.80 -11.22
N LEU A 261 20.88 -4.51 -12.51
CA LEU A 261 21.24 -3.26 -13.13
C LEU A 261 20.03 -2.31 -13.18
N SER A 262 20.34 -1.01 -13.28
CA SER A 262 19.32 -0.01 -13.53
C SER A 262 18.83 -0.11 -14.98
N SER A 263 17.57 0.28 -15.21
CA SER A 263 17.03 0.39 -16.58
C SER A 263 17.79 1.41 -17.43
N GLY A 264 18.46 2.39 -16.82
CA GLY A 264 19.36 3.30 -17.52
C GLY A 264 20.61 2.60 -18.05
N ALA A 265 21.19 1.69 -17.26
CA ALA A 265 22.33 0.88 -17.67
C ALA A 265 21.94 -0.11 -18.79
N LEU A 266 20.83 -0.83 -18.64
CA LEU A 266 20.32 -1.73 -19.69
C LEU A 266 20.07 -0.99 -21.02
N ARG A 267 19.54 0.24 -20.96
CA ARG A 267 19.36 1.10 -22.13
C ARG A 267 20.70 1.48 -22.76
N LYS A 268 21.67 1.95 -21.97
CA LYS A 268 23.00 2.31 -22.48
C LYS A 268 23.69 1.12 -23.16
N ILE A 269 23.59 -0.06 -22.57
CA ILE A 269 24.14 -1.31 -23.13
C ILE A 269 23.44 -1.67 -24.44
N ALA A 270 22.10 -1.59 -24.48
CA ALA A 270 21.33 -1.88 -25.69
C ALA A 270 21.57 -0.87 -26.82
N GLU A 271 21.85 0.39 -26.50
CA GLU A 271 22.20 1.44 -27.47
C GLU A 271 23.66 1.30 -27.96
N ALA A 272 24.61 0.99 -27.07
CA ALA A 272 26.04 0.99 -27.39
C ALA A 272 26.59 -0.35 -27.93
N ARG A 273 25.88 -1.47 -27.67
CA ARG A 273 26.24 -2.83 -28.11
C ARG A 273 27.72 -3.21 -27.86
N PRO A 274 28.20 -3.20 -26.60
CA PRO A 274 29.58 -3.55 -26.28
C PRO A 274 29.92 -4.99 -26.66
N ALA A 275 31.14 -5.21 -27.16
CA ALA A 275 31.61 -6.53 -27.64
C ALA A 275 32.49 -7.30 -26.64
N THR A 276 32.97 -6.61 -25.60
CA THR A 276 33.88 -7.16 -24.58
C THR A 276 33.33 -6.91 -23.17
N LEU A 277 33.80 -7.69 -22.18
CA LEU A 277 33.40 -7.49 -20.78
C LEU A 277 33.84 -6.13 -20.25
N ASP A 278 35.02 -5.65 -20.67
CA ASP A 278 35.56 -4.34 -20.26
C ASP A 278 34.71 -3.19 -20.83
N ASP A 279 34.26 -3.31 -22.08
CA ASP A 279 33.37 -2.31 -22.68
C ASP A 279 31.97 -2.36 -22.06
N LEU A 280 31.49 -3.56 -21.71
CA LEU A 280 30.21 -3.74 -21.03
C LEU A 280 30.22 -3.07 -19.65
N ASP A 281 31.31 -3.24 -18.89
CA ASP A 281 31.48 -2.59 -17.59
C ASP A 281 31.52 -1.08 -17.73
N ARG A 282 32.30 -0.57 -18.69
CA ARG A 282 32.42 0.88 -18.94
C ARG A 282 31.11 1.53 -19.35
N VAL A 283 30.30 0.86 -20.16
CA VAL A 283 29.02 1.38 -20.67
C VAL A 283 27.93 1.33 -19.60
N GLY A 284 27.86 0.22 -18.85
CA GLY A 284 26.78 -0.05 -17.91
C GLY A 284 27.09 0.30 -16.45
N ASP A 285 28.35 0.56 -16.10
CA ASP A 285 28.86 0.75 -14.74
C ASP A 285 28.46 -0.42 -13.82
N LEU A 286 28.87 -1.64 -14.20
CA LEU A 286 28.41 -2.88 -13.59
C LEU A 286 29.18 -3.17 -12.29
N GLY A 287 30.49 -2.99 -12.32
CA GLY A 287 31.41 -3.46 -11.30
C GLY A 287 31.60 -4.98 -11.32
N PRO A 288 32.60 -5.49 -10.59
CA PRO A 288 33.10 -6.86 -10.73
C PRO A 288 32.05 -7.94 -10.47
N GLN A 289 31.21 -7.77 -9.43
CA GLN A 289 30.17 -8.75 -9.07
C GLN A 289 29.05 -8.86 -10.11
N LYS A 290 28.69 -7.74 -10.77
CA LYS A 290 27.64 -7.75 -11.79
C LYS A 290 28.19 -8.17 -13.15
N ILE A 291 29.47 -7.87 -13.44
CA ILE A 291 30.16 -8.41 -14.61
C ILE A 291 30.26 -9.92 -14.52
N GLU A 292 30.67 -10.45 -13.37
CA GLU A 292 30.70 -11.90 -13.15
C GLU A 292 29.30 -12.52 -13.31
N ARG A 293 28.26 -11.86 -12.79
CA ARG A 293 26.89 -12.39 -12.82
C ARG A 293 26.23 -12.34 -14.19
N PHE A 294 26.33 -11.21 -14.88
CA PHE A 294 25.52 -10.92 -16.08
C PHE A 294 26.36 -10.84 -17.35
N GLY A 295 27.67 -10.60 -17.24
CA GLY A 295 28.55 -10.28 -18.34
C GLY A 295 28.54 -11.31 -19.48
N PRO A 296 28.80 -12.60 -19.22
CA PRO A 296 28.79 -13.62 -20.26
C PRO A 296 27.46 -13.69 -21.01
N ALA A 297 26.34 -13.76 -20.27
CA ALA A 297 25.01 -13.87 -20.86
C ALA A 297 24.58 -12.59 -21.61
N PHE A 298 25.01 -11.41 -21.15
CA PHE A 298 24.72 -10.15 -21.84
C PHE A 298 25.50 -10.05 -23.16
N LEU A 299 26.75 -10.52 -23.21
CA LEU A 299 27.51 -10.57 -24.46
C LEU A 299 26.90 -11.56 -25.45
N GLU A 300 26.31 -12.66 -25.01
CA GLU A 300 25.55 -13.59 -25.87
C GLU A 300 24.31 -12.90 -26.47
N VAL A 301 23.48 -12.25 -25.63
CA VAL A 301 22.31 -11.49 -26.10
C VAL A 301 22.70 -10.43 -27.15
N LEU A 302 23.84 -9.75 -26.95
CA LEU A 302 24.33 -8.72 -27.86
C LEU A 302 24.92 -9.26 -29.18
N ARG A 303 25.42 -10.50 -29.19
CA ARG A 303 25.89 -11.17 -30.42
C ARG A 303 24.75 -11.73 -31.26
N ASP A 304 23.67 -12.13 -30.60
CA ASP A 304 22.47 -12.71 -31.21
C ASP A 304 21.44 -11.66 -31.70
N SER A 305 21.80 -10.36 -31.75
CA SER A 305 20.89 -9.23 -32.06
C SER A 305 21.54 -8.16 -32.94
#